data_AF-V9HER7-F1
#
_entry.id   AF-V9HER7-F1
#
_cell.length_a   1.000
_cell.length_b   1.000
_cell.length_c   1.000
_cell.angle_alpha   90.00
_cell.angle_beta   90.00
_cell.angle_gamma   90.00
#
_symmetry.space_group_name_H-M   'P 1'
#
loop_
_entity.id
_entity.type
_entity.pdbx_description
1 polymer ?
#
loop_
_entity_poly.entity_id
_entity_poly.type
_entity_poly.pdbx_seq_one_letter_code
_entity_poly.pdbx_strand_id
1 'polypeptide(L)'
;MNIKETCSTLLEKYLKNNSNIYNVEKLKFINVGENDVYNISAPFKDNMKTIIAGRVEARDSEDSTVCFFENIGDSWSPVEGYPKFKLQDPFFTRINDELIFGGVEVFPHPELENTLKWRTIFYKGKDVCSLEKFFVGPDGMKDLRLVQVKNNKIGILTRPQGEKGGRGKIGFATIDNLDDLNINIINEAPLLEDLFIDEEWGGANEARSLDDSTLGILGHVACFDEDGNRHYYPMTFKLNINTLEVKNQKIIAIRKNFKPGEAKRADLEDVVFSGGLVLNGDKAVLYAGISDAEAQLIEIDNPFK
;
A
#
# COMPACT_ATOMS: atom_id res chain seq x y z
N MET A 1 22.64 14.28 11.15
CA MET A 1 21.83 13.61 10.11
C MET A 1 22.13 12.14 10.22
N ASN A 2 21.10 11.30 10.34
CA ASN A 2 21.29 9.85 10.24
C ASN A 2 21.69 9.53 8.78
N ILE A 3 22.54 8.51 8.59
CA ILE A 3 22.90 8.05 7.26
C ILE A 3 21.69 7.28 6.71
N LYS A 4 21.15 7.72 5.56
CA LYS A 4 20.05 7.03 4.88
C LYS A 4 20.52 5.66 4.40
N GLU A 5 19.72 4.63 4.66
CA GLU A 5 20.02 3.29 4.19
C GLU A 5 19.49 3.10 2.77
N THR A 6 20.34 2.59 1.88
CA THR A 6 19.92 2.25 0.50
C THR A 6 19.13 0.95 0.46
N CYS A 7 18.35 0.73 -0.60
CA CYS A 7 17.72 -0.56 -0.92
C CYS A 7 18.71 -1.70 -0.80
N SER A 8 19.90 -1.55 -1.39
CA SER A 8 20.97 -2.55 -1.33
C SER A 8 21.40 -2.84 0.12
N THR A 9 21.61 -1.81 0.94
CA THR A 9 21.99 -1.96 2.34
C THR A 9 20.90 -2.65 3.16
N LEU A 10 19.64 -2.25 2.97
CA LEU A 10 18.49 -2.88 3.62
C LEU A 10 18.31 -4.33 3.20
N LEU A 11 18.52 -4.64 1.92
CA LEU A 11 18.44 -5.98 1.37
C LEU A 11 19.55 -6.89 1.93
N GLU A 12 20.78 -6.39 1.98
CA GLU A 12 21.88 -7.13 2.62
C GLU A 12 21.59 -7.46 4.08
N LYS A 13 21.07 -6.50 4.84
CA LYS A 13 20.65 -6.72 6.23
C LYS A 13 19.57 -7.78 6.33
N TYR A 14 18.57 -7.74 5.46
CA TYR A 14 17.51 -8.73 5.40
C TYR A 14 18.06 -10.14 5.12
N LEU A 15 18.94 -10.27 4.14
CA LEU A 15 19.55 -11.55 3.77
C LEU A 15 20.46 -12.12 4.88
N LYS A 16 21.10 -11.25 5.67
CA LYS A 16 21.94 -11.66 6.82
C LYS A 16 21.12 -12.08 8.05
N ASN A 17 19.94 -11.51 8.24
CA ASN A 17 19.10 -11.74 9.43
C ASN A 17 18.32 -13.07 9.43
N ASN A 18 18.39 -13.88 8.36
CA ASN A 18 17.67 -15.15 8.22
C ASN A 18 16.20 -15.04 8.67
N SER A 19 15.48 -14.04 8.15
CA SER A 19 14.08 -13.80 8.48
C SER A 19 13.25 -15.06 8.29
N ASN A 20 12.47 -15.42 9.31
CA ASN A 20 11.64 -16.60 9.23
C ASN A 20 10.40 -16.32 8.37
N ILE A 21 10.23 -17.12 7.32
CA ILE A 21 9.05 -17.12 6.47
C ILE A 21 8.28 -18.40 6.75
N TYR A 22 7.00 -18.24 7.05
CA TYR A 22 6.05 -19.30 7.32
C TYR A 22 4.90 -19.21 6.32
N ASN A 23 4.17 -20.31 6.15
CA ASN A 23 2.87 -20.36 5.46
C ASN A 23 2.78 -19.47 4.21
N VAL A 24 3.46 -19.89 3.14
CA VAL A 24 3.47 -19.19 1.85
C VAL A 24 2.35 -19.73 0.97
N GLU A 25 1.40 -18.87 0.60
CA GLU A 25 0.23 -19.25 -0.18
C GLU A 25 -0.04 -18.28 -1.33
N LYS A 26 -0.39 -18.84 -2.50
CA LYS A 26 -0.90 -18.07 -3.63
C LYS A 26 -2.42 -18.03 -3.56
N LEU A 27 -2.99 -16.83 -3.58
CA LEU A 27 -4.43 -16.65 -3.52
C LEU A 27 -5.05 -16.94 -4.88
N LYS A 28 -6.12 -17.74 -4.87
CA LYS A 28 -6.85 -18.13 -6.07
C LYS A 28 -8.11 -17.29 -6.20
N PHE A 29 -8.19 -16.49 -7.25
CA PHE A 29 -9.38 -15.71 -7.56
C PHE A 29 -10.19 -16.39 -8.67
N ILE A 30 -11.51 -16.45 -8.50
CA ILE A 30 -12.44 -17.07 -9.44
C ILE A 30 -13.54 -16.09 -9.84
N ASN A 31 -14.25 -16.36 -10.93
CA ASN A 31 -15.33 -15.52 -11.46
C ASN A 31 -14.88 -14.09 -11.84
N VAL A 32 -13.63 -13.96 -12.31
CA VAL A 32 -13.03 -12.70 -12.82
C VAL A 32 -12.70 -12.74 -14.32
N GLY A 33 -13.10 -13.81 -15.02
CA GLY A 33 -12.76 -14.03 -16.43
C GLY A 33 -11.27 -14.32 -16.60
N GLU A 34 -10.67 -13.76 -17.67
CA GLU A 34 -9.24 -13.87 -17.99
C GLU A 34 -8.38 -12.80 -17.30
N ASN A 35 -8.96 -12.04 -16.36
CA ASN A 35 -8.24 -10.96 -15.68
C ASN A 35 -7.37 -11.52 -14.54
N ASP A 36 -6.23 -10.87 -14.34
CA ASP A 36 -5.41 -11.04 -13.16
C ASP A 36 -6.04 -10.31 -11.96
N VAL A 37 -5.71 -10.78 -10.75
CA VAL A 37 -6.04 -10.09 -9.50
C VAL A 37 -4.77 -9.97 -8.66
N TYR A 38 -4.35 -8.73 -8.41
CA TYR A 38 -3.12 -8.41 -7.71
C TYR A 38 -3.25 -7.08 -6.96
N ASN A 39 -2.16 -6.62 -6.33
CA ASN A 39 -2.09 -5.41 -5.48
C ASN A 39 -3.31 -5.30 -4.55
N ILE A 40 -3.61 -6.39 -3.85
CA ILE A 40 -4.77 -6.54 -2.98
C ILE A 40 -4.60 -5.80 -1.66
N SER A 41 -5.69 -5.54 -0.94
CA SER A 41 -5.62 -5.16 0.47
C SER A 41 -5.34 -6.37 1.37
N ALA A 42 -4.97 -6.13 2.64
CA ALA A 42 -5.22 -7.13 3.69
C ALA A 42 -6.74 -7.42 3.80
N PRO A 43 -7.14 -8.60 4.30
CA PRO A 43 -8.54 -8.89 4.55
C PRO A 43 -9.10 -8.02 5.66
N PHE A 44 -10.35 -7.61 5.52
CA PHE A 44 -11.07 -6.82 6.52
C PHE A 44 -12.52 -7.26 6.67
N LYS A 45 -13.10 -6.94 7.83
CA LYS A 45 -14.51 -7.21 8.09
C LYS A 45 -15.37 -6.13 7.46
N ASP A 46 -16.36 -6.58 6.69
CA ASP A 46 -17.47 -5.79 6.19
C ASP A 46 -18.77 -6.50 6.57
N ASN A 47 -19.52 -5.91 7.49
CA ASN A 47 -20.62 -6.59 8.17
C ASN A 47 -20.19 -7.94 8.78
N MET A 48 -20.83 -9.04 8.37
CA MET A 48 -20.52 -10.40 8.83
C MET A 48 -19.49 -11.12 7.95
N LYS A 49 -19.05 -10.49 6.85
CA LYS A 49 -18.12 -11.10 5.88
C LYS A 49 -16.70 -10.63 6.13
N THR A 50 -15.74 -11.52 5.89
CA THR A 50 -14.33 -11.14 5.72
C THR A 50 -14.06 -11.05 4.23
N ILE A 51 -13.62 -9.89 3.77
CA ILE A 51 -13.41 -9.60 2.36
C ILE A 51 -11.99 -9.08 2.09
N ILE A 52 -11.55 -9.22 0.85
CA ILE A 52 -10.33 -8.60 0.31
C ILE A 52 -10.74 -7.67 -0.84
N ALA A 53 -10.18 -6.46 -0.90
CA ALA A 53 -10.26 -5.63 -2.10
C ALA A 53 -9.09 -5.97 -3.02
N GLY A 54 -9.34 -6.18 -4.31
CA GLY A 54 -8.31 -6.53 -5.30
C GLY A 54 -8.42 -5.74 -6.59
N ARG A 55 -7.27 -5.33 -7.15
CA ARG A 55 -7.18 -4.75 -8.49
C ARG A 55 -7.39 -5.87 -9.49
N VAL A 56 -8.45 -5.78 -10.29
CA VAL A 56 -8.77 -6.71 -11.38
C VAL A 56 -8.41 -6.04 -12.69
N GLU A 57 -7.54 -6.67 -13.48
CA GLU A 57 -7.02 -6.09 -14.71
C GLU A 57 -6.61 -7.17 -15.72
N ALA A 58 -6.79 -6.91 -17.01
CA ALA A 58 -6.23 -7.77 -18.04
C ALA A 58 -4.69 -7.67 -18.06
N ARG A 59 -4.02 -8.80 -18.32
CA ARG A 59 -2.54 -8.90 -18.29
C ARG A 59 -1.85 -7.81 -19.11
N ASP A 60 -2.40 -7.46 -20.28
CA ASP A 60 -1.85 -6.51 -21.25
C ASP A 60 -2.49 -5.11 -21.20
N SER A 61 -3.26 -4.80 -20.15
CA SER A 61 -3.95 -3.51 -19.96
C SER A 61 -3.40 -2.72 -18.77
N GLU A 62 -3.75 -1.44 -18.65
CA GLU A 62 -3.63 -0.65 -17.41
C GLU A 62 -5.01 -0.11 -16.95
N ASP A 63 -6.10 -0.51 -17.63
CA ASP A 63 -7.49 -0.22 -17.24
C ASP A 63 -7.97 -1.26 -16.22
N SER A 64 -7.72 -0.96 -14.95
CA SER A 64 -8.15 -1.82 -13.84
C SER A 64 -9.53 -1.47 -13.29
N THR A 65 -10.09 -2.39 -12.53
CA THR A 65 -11.25 -2.15 -11.67
C THR A 65 -11.02 -2.84 -10.33
N VAL A 66 -11.24 -2.14 -9.22
CA VAL A 66 -11.26 -2.77 -7.91
C VAL A 66 -12.59 -3.50 -7.71
N CYS A 67 -12.47 -4.77 -7.33
CA CYS A 67 -13.58 -5.59 -6.85
C CYS A 67 -13.31 -6.05 -5.40
N PHE A 68 -14.37 -6.43 -4.69
CA PHE A 68 -14.29 -7.02 -3.36
C PHE A 68 -14.61 -8.49 -3.44
N PHE A 69 -13.85 -9.30 -2.71
CA PHE A 69 -13.90 -10.74 -2.79
C PHE A 69 -14.16 -11.34 -1.41
N GLU A 70 -15.03 -12.33 -1.34
CA GLU A 70 -15.18 -13.20 -0.16
C GLU A 70 -14.53 -14.55 -0.40
N ASN A 71 -14.07 -15.18 0.68
CA ASN A 71 -13.50 -16.52 0.62
C ASN A 71 -14.62 -17.57 0.48
N ILE A 72 -14.52 -18.41 -0.54
CA ILE A 72 -15.40 -19.54 -0.83
C ILE A 72 -14.51 -20.79 -0.95
N GLY A 73 -14.33 -21.50 0.15
CA GLY A 73 -13.47 -22.68 0.21
C GLY A 73 -11.99 -22.32 0.03
N ASP A 74 -11.38 -22.81 -1.04
CA ASP A 74 -9.97 -22.58 -1.39
C ASP A 74 -9.75 -21.33 -2.25
N SER A 75 -10.82 -20.60 -2.57
CA SER A 75 -10.81 -19.53 -3.58
C SER A 75 -11.46 -18.26 -3.06
N TRP A 76 -11.21 -17.15 -3.74
CA TRP A 76 -11.80 -15.84 -3.50
C TRP A 76 -12.69 -15.47 -4.69
N SER A 77 -13.95 -15.14 -4.43
CA SER A 77 -14.92 -14.80 -5.48
C SER A 77 -15.52 -13.41 -5.24
N PRO A 78 -15.78 -12.62 -6.31
CA PRO A 78 -16.41 -11.33 -6.18
C PRO A 78 -17.71 -11.42 -5.39
N VAL A 79 -17.90 -10.52 -4.44
CA VAL A 79 -19.14 -10.46 -3.67
C VAL A 79 -20.25 -9.90 -4.55
N GLU A 80 -21.33 -10.66 -4.70
CA GLU A 80 -22.48 -10.23 -5.50
C GLU A 80 -23.12 -8.96 -4.91
N GLY A 81 -23.48 -8.02 -5.78
CA GLY A 81 -24.11 -6.74 -5.39
C GLY A 81 -23.16 -5.69 -4.81
N TYR A 82 -21.88 -6.01 -4.57
CA TYR A 82 -20.91 -5.02 -4.10
C TYR A 82 -20.54 -4.04 -5.23
N PRO A 83 -20.32 -2.75 -4.91
CA PRO A 83 -19.86 -1.78 -5.89
C PRO A 83 -18.48 -2.16 -6.43
N LYS A 84 -18.21 -1.71 -7.66
CA LYS A 84 -16.90 -1.77 -8.30
C LYS A 84 -16.37 -0.36 -8.47
N PHE A 85 -15.05 -0.19 -8.31
CA PHE A 85 -14.42 1.13 -8.40
C PHE A 85 -13.41 1.15 -9.55
N LYS A 86 -13.48 2.15 -10.43
CA LYS A 86 -12.47 2.41 -11.47
C LYS A 86 -11.21 3.03 -10.84
N LEU A 87 -10.50 2.21 -10.08
CA LEU A 87 -9.30 2.54 -9.32
C LEU A 87 -8.27 1.42 -9.46
N GLN A 88 -7.01 1.74 -9.22
CA GLN A 88 -5.90 0.81 -9.01
C GLN A 88 -5.54 0.72 -7.51
N ASP A 89 -4.80 -0.33 -7.14
CA ASP A 89 -4.09 -0.49 -5.87
C ASP A 89 -4.92 -0.14 -4.61
N PRO A 90 -6.00 -0.89 -4.33
CA PRO A 90 -6.93 -0.59 -3.25
C PRO A 90 -6.29 -0.69 -1.87
N PHE A 91 -6.78 0.15 -0.97
CA PHE A 91 -6.40 0.14 0.44
C PHE A 91 -7.60 0.56 1.31
N PHE A 92 -7.53 0.27 2.60
CA PHE A 92 -8.54 0.67 3.55
C PHE A 92 -7.92 1.03 4.91
N THR A 93 -8.69 1.76 5.71
CA THR A 93 -8.44 1.97 7.14
C THR A 93 -9.78 2.20 7.84
N ARG A 94 -9.77 2.27 9.17
CA ARG A 94 -10.93 2.72 9.96
C ARG A 94 -10.57 3.95 10.76
N ILE A 95 -11.42 4.97 10.67
CA ILE A 95 -11.28 6.24 11.38
C ILE A 95 -12.62 6.49 12.08
N ASN A 96 -12.61 6.59 13.42
CA ASN A 96 -13.81 6.68 14.25
C ASN A 96 -14.90 5.65 13.86
N ASP A 97 -14.51 4.39 13.70
CA ASP A 97 -15.32 3.24 13.24
C ASP A 97 -15.89 3.34 11.80
N GLU A 98 -15.72 4.46 11.12
CA GLU A 98 -16.06 4.62 9.70
C GLU A 98 -15.04 3.91 8.81
N LEU A 99 -15.51 3.18 7.79
CA LEU A 99 -14.66 2.57 6.78
C LEU A 99 -14.18 3.68 5.84
N ILE A 100 -12.87 3.84 5.76
CA ILE A 100 -12.23 4.69 4.77
C ILE A 100 -11.58 3.77 3.75
N PHE A 101 -12.01 3.87 2.51
CA PHE A 101 -11.54 3.07 1.39
C PHE A 101 -10.95 3.97 0.32
N GLY A 102 -9.89 3.53 -0.35
CA GLY A 102 -9.30 4.31 -1.42
C GLY A 102 -8.53 3.48 -2.42
N GLY A 103 -8.09 4.18 -3.46
CA GLY A 103 -7.30 3.65 -4.56
C GLY A 103 -6.83 4.78 -5.47
N VAL A 104 -6.13 4.43 -6.54
CA VAL A 104 -5.59 5.39 -7.51
C VAL A 104 -6.51 5.47 -8.72
N GLU A 105 -7.09 6.63 -8.97
CA GLU A 105 -7.80 6.92 -10.21
C GLU A 105 -6.78 7.28 -11.29
N VAL A 106 -6.88 6.65 -12.47
CA VAL A 106 -6.16 7.03 -13.68
C VAL A 106 -7.15 7.69 -14.63
N PHE A 107 -6.81 8.87 -15.14
CA PHE A 107 -7.71 9.69 -15.95
C PHE A 107 -6.95 10.45 -17.05
N PRO A 108 -7.59 10.85 -18.15
CA PRO A 108 -6.95 11.63 -19.20
C PRO A 108 -6.40 12.97 -18.68
N HIS A 109 -5.20 13.33 -19.13
CA HIS A 109 -4.62 14.63 -18.83
C HIS A 109 -5.50 15.74 -19.44
N PRO A 110 -5.92 16.75 -18.65
CA PRO A 110 -6.90 17.74 -19.12
C PRO A 110 -6.37 18.61 -20.27
N GLU A 111 -5.06 18.77 -20.38
CA GLU A 111 -4.40 19.65 -21.35
C GLU A 111 -3.54 18.91 -22.40
N LEU A 112 -3.23 17.62 -22.19
CA LEU A 112 -2.29 16.88 -23.04
C LEU A 112 -3.02 15.65 -23.61
N GLU A 113 -3.30 15.69 -24.91
CA GLU A 113 -3.94 14.57 -25.58
C GLU A 113 -3.11 13.28 -25.42
N ASN A 114 -3.80 12.15 -25.28
CA ASN A 114 -3.22 10.81 -25.13
C ASN A 114 -2.24 10.65 -23.95
N THR A 115 -2.24 11.58 -22.99
CA THR A 115 -1.47 11.47 -21.75
C THR A 115 -2.43 11.12 -20.61
N LEU A 116 -2.02 10.25 -19.69
CA LEU A 116 -2.78 9.93 -18.49
C LEU A 116 -2.18 10.63 -17.28
N LYS A 117 -3.04 11.04 -16.36
CA LYS A 117 -2.71 11.46 -15.00
C LYS A 117 -3.28 10.46 -14.00
N TRP A 118 -2.78 10.54 -12.78
CA TRP A 118 -3.28 9.74 -11.68
C TRP A 118 -3.45 10.59 -10.42
N ARG A 119 -4.31 10.13 -9.50
CA ARG A 119 -4.46 10.68 -8.15
C ARG A 119 -5.12 9.69 -7.23
N THR A 120 -4.89 9.86 -5.93
CA THR A 120 -5.57 9.03 -4.92
C THR A 120 -6.99 9.53 -4.68
N ILE A 121 -7.98 8.63 -4.67
CA ILE A 121 -9.37 8.93 -4.31
C ILE A 121 -9.70 8.23 -2.99
N PHE A 122 -10.44 8.93 -2.12
CA PHE A 122 -10.98 8.34 -0.91
C PHE A 122 -12.51 8.37 -0.89
N TYR A 123 -13.03 7.26 -0.38
CA TYR A 123 -14.42 7.00 -0.10
C TYR A 123 -14.59 6.75 1.40
N LYS A 124 -15.72 7.15 1.97
CA LYS A 124 -16.08 6.88 3.37
C LYS A 124 -17.49 6.33 3.46
N GLY A 125 -17.73 5.47 4.43
CA GLY A 125 -19.03 4.86 4.66
C GLY A 125 -19.00 3.91 5.84
N LYS A 126 -20.15 3.37 6.22
CA LYS A 126 -20.25 2.38 7.31
C LYS A 126 -19.73 1.01 6.87
N ASP A 127 -20.00 0.68 5.61
CA ASP A 127 -19.70 -0.57 4.94
C ASP A 127 -19.40 -0.29 3.47
N VAL A 128 -18.96 -1.31 2.72
CA VAL A 128 -18.57 -1.17 1.33
C VAL A 128 -19.73 -0.68 0.45
N CYS A 129 -20.96 -1.10 0.73
CA CYS A 129 -22.14 -0.74 -0.07
C CYS A 129 -22.59 0.72 0.15
N SER A 130 -22.16 1.36 1.23
CA SER A 130 -22.48 2.75 1.58
C SER A 130 -21.32 3.73 1.32
N LEU A 131 -20.26 3.30 0.62
CA LEU A 131 -19.10 4.13 0.33
C LEU A 131 -19.44 5.31 -0.59
N GLU A 132 -19.20 6.53 -0.11
CA GLU A 132 -19.33 7.76 -0.86
C GLU A 132 -17.97 8.45 -1.00
N LYS A 133 -17.66 8.94 -2.21
CA LYS A 133 -16.41 9.68 -2.47
C LYS A 133 -16.43 10.98 -1.67
N PHE A 134 -15.46 11.18 -0.79
CA PHE A 134 -15.37 12.40 0.02
C PHE A 134 -14.10 13.20 -0.22
N PHE A 135 -13.06 12.61 -0.82
CA PHE A 135 -11.81 13.32 -1.06
C PHE A 135 -11.14 12.89 -2.37
N VAL A 136 -10.56 13.88 -3.05
CA VAL A 136 -9.76 13.74 -4.27
C VAL A 136 -8.38 14.31 -3.96
N GLY A 137 -7.35 13.47 -4.01
CA GLY A 137 -5.97 13.86 -3.71
C GLY A 137 -5.31 14.66 -4.84
N PRO A 138 -4.07 15.13 -4.61
CA PRO A 138 -3.34 15.89 -5.61
C PRO A 138 -3.07 15.08 -6.88
N ASP A 139 -3.19 15.73 -8.03
CA ASP A 139 -2.74 15.18 -9.31
C ASP A 139 -1.26 14.77 -9.21
N GLY A 140 -0.94 13.58 -9.73
CA GLY A 140 0.41 13.00 -9.68
C GLY A 140 0.77 12.33 -8.35
N MET A 141 -0.12 12.30 -7.35
CA MET A 141 0.18 11.68 -6.05
C MET A 141 -0.60 10.36 -5.83
N LYS A 142 0.16 9.26 -5.77
CA LYS A 142 -0.28 7.95 -5.22
C LYS A 142 0.32 7.72 -3.84
N ASP A 143 0.04 6.59 -3.21
CA ASP A 143 0.55 6.22 -1.87
C ASP A 143 0.19 7.22 -0.75
N LEU A 144 -0.94 7.93 -0.91
CA LEU A 144 -1.56 8.73 0.15
C LEU A 144 -2.34 7.79 1.08
N ARG A 145 -2.05 7.82 2.39
CA ARG A 145 -2.67 6.96 3.40
C ARG A 145 -3.12 7.75 4.62
N LEU A 146 -4.21 7.30 5.23
CA LEU A 146 -4.75 7.85 6.46
C LEU A 146 -4.67 6.80 7.58
N VAL A 147 -4.54 7.25 8.82
CA VAL A 147 -4.54 6.37 9.99
C VAL A 147 -5.16 7.08 11.19
N GLN A 148 -6.04 6.38 11.91
CA GLN A 148 -6.49 6.84 13.21
C GLN A 148 -5.33 6.82 14.19
N VAL A 149 -5.02 7.97 14.76
CA VAL A 149 -4.09 8.14 15.86
C VAL A 149 -4.89 8.20 17.16
N LYS A 150 -4.25 7.90 18.29
CA LYS A 150 -4.83 8.12 19.61
C LYS A 150 -5.20 9.60 19.82
N ASN A 151 -6.12 9.85 20.76
CA ASN A 151 -6.74 11.15 21.01
C ASN A 151 -7.55 11.70 19.81
N ASN A 152 -8.16 10.80 19.04
CA ASN A 152 -9.03 11.10 17.90
C ASN A 152 -8.40 11.88 16.75
N LYS A 153 -7.07 12.06 16.74
CA LYS A 153 -6.35 12.66 15.61
C LYS A 153 -6.22 11.71 14.44
N ILE A 154 -5.99 12.25 13.26
CA ILE A 154 -5.79 11.50 12.02
C ILE A 154 -4.42 11.83 11.47
N GLY A 155 -3.60 10.80 11.24
CA GLY A 155 -2.32 10.90 10.56
C GLY A 155 -2.52 10.81 9.05
N ILE A 156 -1.76 11.61 8.31
CA ILE A 156 -1.75 11.66 6.85
C ILE A 156 -0.33 11.35 6.39
N LEU A 157 -0.15 10.22 5.71
CA LEU A 157 1.09 9.87 5.04
C LEU A 157 0.97 10.26 3.57
N THR A 158 1.88 11.11 3.11
CA THR A 158 1.87 11.64 1.74
C THR A 158 3.04 11.07 0.95
N ARG A 159 2.96 11.12 -0.39
CA ARG A 159 4.07 10.69 -1.25
C ARG A 159 4.24 11.60 -2.47
N PRO A 160 4.65 12.87 -2.26
CA PRO A 160 4.94 13.76 -3.38
C PRO A 160 6.04 13.19 -4.29
N GLN A 161 6.00 13.62 -5.54
CA GLN A 161 7.04 13.42 -6.55
C GLN A 161 7.43 14.79 -7.15
N GLY A 162 8.45 14.83 -7.99
CA GLY A 162 8.92 16.06 -8.63
C GLY A 162 9.73 16.94 -7.68
N GLU A 163 9.52 18.25 -7.73
CA GLU A 163 10.34 19.24 -7.00
C GLU A 163 10.47 18.94 -5.51
N LYS A 164 9.35 18.61 -4.84
CA LYS A 164 9.36 18.30 -3.40
C LYS A 164 9.88 16.88 -3.12
N GLY A 165 9.33 15.88 -3.81
CA GLY A 165 9.49 14.48 -3.43
C GLY A 165 10.49 13.68 -4.26
N GLY A 166 11.13 14.29 -5.27
CA GLY A 166 12.01 13.60 -6.21
C GLY A 166 11.28 12.44 -6.91
N ARG A 167 11.84 11.23 -6.82
CA ARG A 167 11.22 10.01 -7.35
C ARG A 167 10.04 9.51 -6.51
N GLY A 168 9.97 9.93 -5.25
CA GLY A 168 8.90 9.59 -4.33
C GLY A 168 9.39 9.46 -2.89
N LYS A 169 9.20 10.50 -2.10
CA LYS A 169 9.52 10.54 -0.65
C LYS A 169 8.24 10.54 0.17
N ILE A 170 8.28 9.95 1.37
CA ILE A 170 7.14 9.94 2.29
C ILE A 170 7.13 11.25 3.09
N GLY A 171 5.98 11.90 3.20
CA GLY A 171 5.73 12.98 4.15
C GLY A 171 4.69 12.62 5.19
N PHE A 172 4.59 13.42 6.25
CA PHE A 172 3.61 13.19 7.31
C PHE A 172 3.01 14.50 7.84
N ALA A 173 1.70 14.49 8.08
CA ALA A 173 0.97 15.55 8.75
C ALA A 173 -0.12 14.97 9.64
N THR A 174 -0.71 15.78 10.52
CA THR A 174 -1.87 15.40 11.33
C THR A 174 -2.99 16.40 11.18
N ILE A 175 -4.22 15.91 11.21
CA ILE A 175 -5.46 16.70 11.30
C ILE A 175 -6.30 16.20 12.46
N ASP A 176 -7.25 17.01 12.92
CA ASP A 176 -8.13 16.66 14.03
C ASP A 176 -9.41 15.96 13.53
N ASN A 177 -9.95 16.35 12.36
CA ASN A 177 -11.16 15.75 11.77
C ASN A 177 -10.96 15.42 10.29
N LEU A 178 -11.72 14.43 9.78
CA LEU A 178 -11.66 14.08 8.35
C LEU A 178 -12.02 15.25 7.43
N ASP A 179 -12.92 16.11 7.86
CA ASP A 179 -13.35 17.28 7.08
C ASP A 179 -12.25 18.35 6.95
N ASP A 180 -11.20 18.26 7.78
CA ASP A 180 -10.01 19.13 7.68
C ASP A 180 -9.07 18.65 6.55
N LEU A 181 -9.25 17.44 6.01
CA LEU A 181 -8.39 16.89 4.97
C LEU A 181 -8.50 17.71 3.68
N ASN A 182 -7.39 18.34 3.29
CA ASN A 182 -7.33 19.16 2.09
C ASN A 182 -5.96 19.09 1.39
N ILE A 183 -5.94 19.56 0.15
CA ILE A 183 -4.76 19.54 -0.73
C ILE A 183 -3.57 20.30 -0.13
N ASN A 184 -3.81 21.42 0.54
CA ASN A 184 -2.73 22.24 1.10
C ASN A 184 -2.00 21.46 2.21
N ILE A 185 -2.74 20.85 3.14
CA ILE A 185 -2.14 20.03 4.21
C ILE A 185 -1.29 18.90 3.62
N ILE A 186 -1.78 18.23 2.57
CA ILE A 186 -1.05 17.14 1.89
C ILE A 186 0.22 17.66 1.21
N ASN A 187 0.12 18.75 0.47
CA ASN A 187 1.25 19.34 -0.26
C ASN A 187 2.28 19.99 0.67
N GLU A 188 1.88 20.46 1.84
CA GLU A 188 2.76 21.08 2.83
C GLU A 188 3.36 20.09 3.84
N ALA A 189 2.78 18.88 3.97
CA ALA A 189 3.24 17.83 4.88
C ALA A 189 4.78 17.66 4.84
N PRO A 190 5.50 17.87 5.96
CA PRO A 190 6.95 17.74 6.01
C PRO A 190 7.41 16.34 5.55
N LEU A 191 8.54 16.28 4.85
CA LEU A 191 9.13 15.02 4.41
C LEU A 191 9.84 14.30 5.56
N LEU A 192 9.77 12.96 5.52
CA LEU A 192 10.56 12.08 6.36
C LEU A 192 11.94 11.90 5.70
N GLU A 193 12.86 12.82 5.98
CA GLU A 193 14.13 12.94 5.25
C GLU A 193 15.03 11.72 5.35
N ASP A 194 14.97 10.95 6.44
CA ASP A 194 15.91 9.88 6.75
C ASP A 194 15.66 8.56 5.98
N LEU A 195 14.58 8.44 5.19
CA LEU A 195 14.14 7.17 4.61
C LEU A 195 14.85 6.73 3.33
N PHE A 196 15.07 7.66 2.38
CA PHE A 196 15.51 7.32 1.02
C PHE A 196 16.56 8.30 0.48
N ILE A 197 17.55 7.76 -0.23
CA ILE A 197 18.41 8.55 -1.12
C ILE A 197 17.61 9.03 -2.35
N ASP A 198 18.16 9.95 -3.13
CA ASP A 198 17.39 10.62 -4.20
C ASP A 198 17.13 9.70 -5.42
N GLU A 199 17.96 8.68 -5.61
CA GLU A 199 17.86 7.67 -6.66
C GLU A 199 16.81 6.59 -6.37
N GLU A 200 16.41 6.46 -5.11
CA GLU A 200 15.45 5.46 -4.63
C GLU A 200 14.12 6.12 -4.28
N TRP A 201 13.08 5.31 -4.13
CA TRP A 201 11.76 5.82 -3.75
C TRP A 201 11.03 4.85 -2.86
N GLY A 202 9.97 5.33 -2.23
CA GLY A 202 9.07 4.49 -1.47
C GLY A 202 7.73 5.14 -1.24
N GLY A 203 6.88 4.46 -0.48
CA GLY A 203 5.54 4.90 -0.14
C GLY A 203 4.98 4.11 1.02
N ALA A 204 4.03 4.71 1.74
CA ALA A 204 3.26 3.99 2.74
C ALA A 204 2.13 3.21 2.07
N ASN A 205 1.98 1.93 2.45
CA ASN A 205 0.91 1.06 1.99
C ASN A 205 -0.17 0.92 3.07
N GLU A 206 0.22 0.88 4.34
CA GLU A 206 -0.68 0.80 5.50
C GLU A 206 0.00 1.43 6.73
N ALA A 207 -0.78 1.95 7.68
CA ALA A 207 -0.27 2.48 8.93
C ALA A 207 -1.19 2.15 10.09
N ARG A 208 -0.60 2.03 11.28
CA ARG A 208 -1.33 1.75 12.53
C ARG A 208 -0.68 2.44 13.72
N SER A 209 -1.48 2.81 14.72
CA SER A 209 -0.97 3.26 16.02
C SER A 209 -0.37 2.08 16.79
N LEU A 210 0.89 2.21 17.20
CA LEU A 210 1.55 1.28 18.13
C LEU A 210 1.43 1.78 19.57
N ASP A 211 1.54 3.09 19.76
CA ASP A 211 1.30 3.79 21.03
C ASP A 211 0.79 5.22 20.76
N ASP A 212 0.78 6.07 21.80
CA ASP A 212 0.26 7.44 21.78
C ASP A 212 1.00 8.37 20.81
N SER A 213 2.26 8.05 20.49
CA SER A 213 3.13 8.89 19.68
C SER A 213 3.81 8.16 18.52
N THR A 214 3.71 6.83 18.48
CA THR A 214 4.40 6.00 17.50
C THR A 214 3.41 5.32 16.56
N LEU A 215 3.61 5.53 15.26
CA LEU A 215 2.97 4.76 14.20
C LEU A 215 3.90 3.65 13.72
N GLY A 216 3.33 2.47 13.45
CA GLY A 216 3.97 1.41 12.70
C GLY A 216 3.53 1.53 11.25
N ILE A 217 4.48 1.73 10.36
CA ILE A 217 4.22 1.92 8.93
C ILE A 217 4.63 0.66 8.19
N LEU A 218 3.71 0.12 7.38
CA LEU A 218 4.01 -0.80 6.29
C LEU A 218 4.09 0.02 5.02
N GLY A 219 5.15 -0.19 4.26
CA GLY A 219 5.36 0.48 2.99
C GLY A 219 6.15 -0.36 2.02
N HIS A 220 6.65 0.29 0.98
CA HIS A 220 7.62 -0.27 0.06
C HIS A 220 8.81 0.67 -0.06
N VAL A 221 9.98 0.07 -0.28
CA VAL A 221 11.18 0.76 -0.78
C VAL A 221 11.56 0.14 -2.12
N ALA A 222 12.00 0.97 -3.05
CA ALA A 222 12.20 0.55 -4.41
C ALA A 222 13.37 1.27 -5.10
N CYS A 223 14.00 0.57 -6.03
CA CYS A 223 15.10 1.05 -6.84
C CYS A 223 15.04 0.45 -8.26
N PHE A 224 15.85 0.99 -9.15
CA PHE A 224 16.18 0.36 -10.43
C PHE A 224 17.53 -0.37 -10.32
N ASP A 225 17.69 -1.49 -11.01
CA ASP A 225 19.03 -2.04 -11.30
C ASP A 225 19.66 -1.37 -12.52
N GLU A 226 20.86 -1.85 -12.90
CA GLU A 226 21.62 -1.34 -14.05
C GLU A 226 20.93 -1.60 -15.40
N ASP A 227 20.11 -2.66 -15.48
CA ASP A 227 19.35 -3.06 -16.67
C ASP A 227 17.99 -2.34 -16.78
N GLY A 228 17.62 -1.56 -15.75
CA GLY A 228 16.36 -0.83 -15.68
C GLY A 228 15.18 -1.65 -15.15
N ASN A 229 15.44 -2.83 -14.57
CA ASN A 229 14.41 -3.61 -13.88
C ASN A 229 14.07 -2.96 -12.54
N ARG A 230 12.82 -3.15 -12.11
CA ARG A 230 12.31 -2.61 -10.87
C ARG A 230 12.42 -3.62 -9.75
N HIS A 231 12.93 -3.14 -8.63
CA HIS A 231 12.94 -3.89 -7.38
C HIS A 231 12.01 -3.20 -6.39
N TYR A 232 11.02 -3.92 -5.86
CA TYR A 232 10.12 -3.40 -4.83
C TYR A 232 10.09 -4.36 -3.65
N TYR A 233 10.45 -3.84 -2.48
CA TYR A 233 10.53 -4.61 -1.26
C TYR A 233 9.54 -4.04 -0.22
N PRO A 234 8.64 -4.87 0.33
CA PRO A 234 7.87 -4.53 1.51
C PRO A 234 8.83 -4.16 2.63
N MET A 235 8.62 -2.98 3.19
CA MET A 235 9.39 -2.48 4.31
C MET A 235 8.49 -2.08 5.46
N THR A 236 9.06 -2.06 6.66
CA THR A 236 8.41 -1.47 7.82
C THR A 236 9.34 -0.52 8.54
N PHE A 237 8.77 0.49 9.19
CA PHE A 237 9.47 1.38 10.11
C PHE A 237 8.51 1.90 11.19
N LYS A 238 9.07 2.48 12.24
CA LYS A 238 8.34 3.18 13.29
C LYS A 238 8.51 4.70 13.09
N LEU A 239 7.42 5.45 13.15
CA LEU A 239 7.40 6.90 13.02
C LEU A 239 6.92 7.53 14.32
N ASN A 240 7.74 8.39 14.94
CA ASN A 240 7.27 9.26 16.01
C ASN A 240 6.53 10.47 15.40
N ILE A 241 5.25 10.62 15.69
CA ILE A 241 4.40 11.65 15.07
C ILE A 241 4.69 13.08 15.55
N ASN A 242 5.34 13.23 16.71
CA ASN A 242 5.65 14.54 17.28
C ASN A 242 7.00 15.07 16.80
N THR A 243 7.97 14.18 16.58
CA THR A 243 9.34 14.54 16.19
C THR A 243 9.65 14.23 14.73
N LEU A 244 8.77 13.48 14.04
CA LEU A 244 8.98 12.90 12.71
C LEU A 244 10.18 11.95 12.62
N GLU A 245 10.70 11.50 13.77
CA GLU A 245 11.82 10.57 13.82
C GLU A 245 11.40 9.19 13.31
N VAL A 246 12.17 8.66 12.36
CA VAL A 246 12.01 7.31 11.81
C VAL A 246 12.97 6.35 12.49
N LYS A 247 12.46 5.19 12.91
CA LYS A 247 13.26 4.12 13.54
C LYS A 247 12.98 2.77 12.92
N ASN A 248 13.99 1.90 13.00
CA ASN A 248 13.89 0.48 12.66
C ASN A 248 13.36 0.22 11.24
N GLN A 249 13.79 1.03 10.26
CA GLN A 249 13.53 0.74 8.86
C GLN A 249 14.16 -0.60 8.49
N LYS A 250 13.36 -1.49 7.92
CA LYS A 250 13.81 -2.81 7.47
C LYS A 250 12.92 -3.34 6.35
N ILE A 251 13.52 -4.08 5.42
CA ILE A 251 12.79 -4.96 4.51
C ILE A 251 12.25 -6.14 5.32
N ILE A 252 11.01 -6.54 5.02
CA ILE A 252 10.33 -7.65 5.70
C ILE A 252 10.06 -8.86 4.79
N ALA A 253 10.18 -8.68 3.47
CA ALA A 253 10.02 -9.73 2.49
C ALA A 253 10.68 -9.34 1.17
N ILE A 254 11.06 -10.33 0.37
CA ILE A 254 11.52 -10.18 -1.01
C ILE A 254 10.76 -11.15 -1.91
N ARG A 255 10.82 -10.97 -3.24
CA ARG A 255 10.09 -11.81 -4.20
C ARG A 255 10.31 -13.31 -4.02
N LYS A 256 11.56 -13.70 -3.69
CA LYS A 256 11.98 -15.10 -3.44
C LYS A 256 11.26 -15.76 -2.25
N ASN A 257 10.68 -14.99 -1.33
CA ASN A 257 9.95 -15.57 -0.20
C ASN A 257 8.55 -16.08 -0.58
N PHE A 258 8.04 -15.64 -1.72
CA PHE A 258 6.73 -16.02 -2.25
C PHE A 258 6.84 -17.23 -3.19
N LYS A 259 5.71 -17.84 -3.57
CA LYS A 259 5.72 -18.89 -4.58
C LYS A 259 6.17 -18.33 -5.94
N PRO A 260 6.83 -19.15 -6.78
CA PRO A 260 7.02 -18.84 -8.19
C PRO A 260 5.68 -18.53 -8.86
N GLY A 261 5.71 -17.64 -9.83
CA GLY A 261 4.51 -17.14 -10.51
C GLY A 261 4.89 -16.27 -11.69
N GLU A 262 3.90 -15.86 -12.46
CA GLU A 262 4.12 -15.00 -13.61
C GLU A 262 4.38 -13.55 -13.21
N ALA A 263 4.90 -12.78 -14.15
CA ALA A 263 5.02 -11.33 -14.07
C ALA A 263 4.24 -10.68 -15.21
N LYS A 264 3.73 -9.47 -14.98
CA LYS A 264 3.06 -8.68 -16.02
C LYS A 264 4.04 -8.29 -17.14
N ARG A 265 5.28 -7.98 -16.77
CA ARG A 265 6.39 -7.64 -17.66
C ARG A 265 7.71 -8.11 -17.05
N ALA A 266 8.75 -8.28 -17.88
CA ALA A 266 10.08 -8.68 -17.43
C ALA A 266 10.69 -7.70 -16.40
N ASP A 267 10.45 -6.40 -16.54
CA ASP A 267 10.96 -5.38 -15.59
C ASP A 267 10.33 -5.46 -14.19
N LEU A 268 9.30 -6.30 -14.01
CA LEU A 268 8.52 -6.42 -12.77
C LEU A 268 8.72 -7.75 -12.04
N GLU A 269 9.67 -8.57 -12.47
CA GLU A 269 9.89 -9.90 -11.88
C GLU A 269 10.19 -9.82 -10.37
N ASP A 270 10.99 -8.84 -9.93
CA ASP A 270 11.36 -8.64 -8.52
C ASP A 270 10.51 -7.56 -7.81
N VAL A 271 9.23 -7.47 -8.17
CA VAL A 271 8.27 -6.54 -7.57
C VAL A 271 7.37 -7.24 -6.58
N VAL A 272 7.40 -6.78 -5.32
CA VAL A 272 6.43 -7.16 -4.29
C VAL A 272 5.78 -5.88 -3.74
N PHE A 273 4.50 -5.70 -4.05
CA PHE A 273 3.73 -4.54 -3.58
C PHE A 273 2.89 -4.93 -2.37
N SER A 274 3.19 -4.35 -1.20
CA SER A 274 2.50 -4.70 0.03
C SER A 274 1.06 -4.17 0.07
N GLY A 275 0.13 -5.06 0.40
CA GLY A 275 -1.31 -4.81 0.47
C GLY A 275 -1.85 -4.54 1.88
N GLY A 276 -1.16 -5.09 2.88
CA GLY A 276 -1.48 -4.90 4.29
C GLY A 276 -0.99 -6.04 5.17
N LEU A 277 -1.06 -5.85 6.49
CA LEU A 277 -0.68 -6.81 7.51
C LEU A 277 -1.86 -7.19 8.41
N VAL A 278 -2.03 -8.48 8.66
CA VAL A 278 -2.87 -8.99 9.76
C VAL A 278 -1.96 -9.39 10.91
N LEU A 279 -1.97 -8.64 12.02
CA LEU A 279 -1.12 -8.93 13.17
C LEU A 279 -1.79 -9.94 14.12
N ASN A 280 -1.05 -10.97 14.50
CA ASN A 280 -1.47 -12.06 15.38
C ASN A 280 -0.42 -12.27 16.48
N GLY A 281 -0.38 -11.37 17.46
CA GLY A 281 0.60 -11.45 18.55
C GLY A 281 2.03 -11.27 18.06
N ASP A 282 2.85 -12.33 18.13
CA ASP A 282 4.25 -12.34 17.69
C ASP A 282 4.41 -12.65 16.18
N LYS A 283 3.31 -12.94 15.48
CA LYS A 283 3.28 -13.18 14.04
C LYS A 283 2.49 -12.11 13.30
N ALA A 284 2.70 -12.04 12.00
CA ALA A 284 1.92 -11.23 11.08
C ALA A 284 1.75 -11.95 9.75
N VAL A 285 0.60 -11.81 9.11
CA VAL A 285 0.38 -12.25 7.73
C VAL A 285 0.46 -11.05 6.81
N LEU A 286 1.43 -11.04 5.90
CA LEU A 286 1.59 -10.05 4.85
C LEU A 286 0.83 -10.49 3.61
N TYR A 287 -0.11 -9.66 3.17
CA TYR A 287 -0.79 -9.81 1.89
C TYR A 287 -0.10 -8.90 0.87
N ALA A 288 0.22 -9.41 -0.31
CA ALA A 288 0.96 -8.66 -1.31
C ALA A 288 0.52 -8.99 -2.74
N GLY A 289 0.58 -7.97 -3.60
CA GLY A 289 0.65 -8.14 -5.04
C GLY A 289 2.07 -8.56 -5.44
N ILE A 290 2.15 -9.51 -6.36
CA ILE A 290 3.39 -10.13 -6.82
C ILE A 290 3.51 -9.90 -8.32
N SER A 291 4.57 -9.18 -8.72
CA SER A 291 4.96 -8.94 -10.10
C SER A 291 3.84 -8.37 -11.00
N ASP A 292 2.95 -7.57 -10.41
CA ASP A 292 1.73 -7.01 -11.02
C ASP A 292 0.84 -8.03 -11.76
N ALA A 293 0.85 -9.29 -11.33
CA ALA A 293 0.09 -10.37 -11.98
C ALA A 293 -0.65 -11.27 -10.98
N GLU A 294 -0.11 -11.44 -9.77
CA GLU A 294 -0.66 -12.36 -8.80
C GLU A 294 -0.84 -11.71 -7.43
N ALA A 295 -1.62 -12.35 -6.56
CA ALA A 295 -1.70 -12.00 -5.15
C ALA A 295 -1.33 -13.21 -4.30
N GLN A 296 -0.49 -12.98 -3.29
CA GLN A 296 0.00 -14.02 -2.39
C GLN A 296 0.03 -13.51 -0.95
N LEU A 297 0.13 -14.46 -0.02
CA LEU A 297 0.39 -14.17 1.38
C LEU A 297 1.58 -14.97 1.91
N ILE A 298 2.22 -14.40 2.91
CA ILE A 298 3.23 -15.06 3.74
C ILE A 298 2.99 -14.71 5.20
N GLU A 299 3.31 -15.64 6.10
CA GLU A 299 3.39 -15.35 7.52
C GLU A 299 4.84 -15.07 7.92
N ILE A 300 5.04 -14.03 8.72
CA ILE A 300 6.33 -13.54 9.19
C ILE A 300 6.27 -13.27 10.70
N ASP A 301 7.42 -13.07 11.32
CA ASP A 301 7.47 -12.50 12.67
C ASP A 301 6.89 -11.07 12.66
N ASN A 302 6.19 -10.67 13.73
CA ASN A 302 5.56 -9.37 13.81
C ASN A 302 6.61 -8.26 13.63
N PRO A 303 6.55 -7.47 12.54
CA PRO A 303 7.65 -6.59 12.18
C PRO A 303 7.78 -5.38 13.10
N PHE A 304 6.78 -5.10 13.94
CA PHE A 304 6.77 -3.98 14.88
C PHE A 304 7.16 -4.34 16.31
N LYS A 305 7.41 -5.62 16.61
CA LYS A 305 7.96 -6.06 17.89
C LYS A 305 9.48 -5.96 17.90
#